data_AF-A0A9Q9S4B8-F1
#
_entry.id   AF-A0A9Q9S4B8-F1
#
_cell.length_a   1.000
_cell.length_b   1.000
_cell.length_c   1.000
_cell.angle_alpha   90.00
_cell.angle_beta   90.00
_cell.angle_gamma   90.00
#
_symmetry.space_group_name_H-M   'P 1'
#
loop_
_entity.id
_entity.type
_entity.pdbx_description
1 polymer ?
#
loop_
_entity_poly.entity_id
_entity_poly.type
_entity_poly.pdbx_seq_one_letter_code
_entity_poly.pdbx_strand_id
1 'polypeptide(L)'
;MKKIVTLLLTLLLAGWSLNAWSFACKTAAGVTIPIGGGSANVYVNLAPAVSVGQNLVVDLSTQIFCHNDYPETMIDYVTLQRGSAYGGLLSSFSGTVRYNGVSYPFPTTSETARMTYNSIVDRPWPTVLYLTPMSSAGGVAISAGSLIAVLILRQTNNKDNDDFQFIWNIYANNSVVVPTGGCDVSARDVTVTLPEYPASAAIPLTVYCAQNQNLGYYLSGTTENAANSIFTNTASASPARGVGIQLTRNGSVVPANTTVSLGNVGTSAVSLGLTANYARTSGQVTAGNVQSIIGVTFVYE
;
A
#
# COMPACT_ATOMS: atom_id res chain seq x y z
N MET A 1 14.15 -62.42 -13.81
CA MET A 1 14.61 -61.10 -14.30
C MET A 1 13.53 -60.02 -14.26
N LYS A 2 12.33 -60.21 -14.82
CA LYS A 2 11.26 -59.18 -14.81
C LYS A 2 10.79 -58.72 -13.42
N LYS A 3 10.70 -59.62 -12.43
CA LYS A 3 10.25 -59.28 -11.05
C LYS A 3 11.27 -58.47 -10.23
N ILE A 4 12.56 -58.60 -10.53
CA ILE A 4 13.64 -57.85 -9.87
C ILE A 4 13.66 -56.40 -10.37
N VAL A 5 13.39 -56.19 -11.66
CA VAL A 5 13.29 -54.84 -12.26
C VAL A 5 12.10 -54.07 -11.71
N THR A 6 10.96 -54.72 -11.44
CA THR A 6 9.79 -54.06 -10.82
C THR A 6 10.07 -53.65 -9.37
N LEU A 7 10.80 -54.48 -8.62
CA LEU A 7 11.17 -54.19 -7.23
C LEU A 7 12.20 -53.03 -7.13
N LEU A 8 13.16 -52.98 -8.05
CA LEU A 8 14.12 -51.88 -8.15
C LEU A 8 13.46 -50.56 -8.58
N LEU A 9 12.44 -50.59 -9.46
CA LEU A 9 11.69 -49.37 -9.81
C LEU A 9 10.84 -48.85 -8.65
N THR A 10 10.26 -49.73 -7.82
CA THR A 10 9.51 -49.31 -6.63
C THR A 10 10.41 -48.74 -5.52
N LEU A 11 11.64 -49.26 -5.36
CA LEU A 11 12.61 -48.67 -4.43
C LEU A 11 13.17 -47.33 -4.93
N LEU A 12 13.31 -47.13 -6.26
CA LEU A 12 13.75 -45.83 -6.82
C LEU A 12 12.69 -44.74 -6.64
N LEU A 13 11.39 -45.08 -6.66
CA LEU A 13 10.30 -44.15 -6.40
C LEU A 13 10.05 -43.90 -4.90
N ALA A 14 10.47 -44.82 -4.02
CA ALA A 14 10.50 -44.62 -2.57
C ALA A 14 11.72 -43.80 -2.09
N GLY A 15 12.67 -43.50 -2.99
CA GLY A 15 13.84 -42.66 -2.72
C GLY A 15 13.58 -41.16 -2.81
N TRP A 16 12.34 -40.75 -3.11
CA TRP A 16 11.92 -39.36 -2.94
C TRP A 16 11.57 -39.18 -1.48
N SER A 17 12.44 -38.48 -0.76
CA SER A 17 12.31 -38.20 0.68
C SER A 17 10.94 -37.61 1.01
N LEU A 18 10.02 -38.44 1.51
CA LEU A 18 8.73 -38.03 2.07
C LEU A 18 8.85 -37.25 3.39
N ASN A 19 10.08 -36.99 3.84
CA ASN A 19 10.35 -36.28 5.11
C ASN A 19 10.41 -34.76 4.94
N ALA A 20 10.36 -34.26 3.71
CA ALA A 20 10.51 -32.84 3.45
C ALA A 20 9.12 -32.18 3.31
N TRP A 21 8.70 -31.54 4.41
CA TRP A 21 7.70 -30.45 4.51
C TRP A 21 6.34 -30.88 5.06
N SER A 22 6.26 -31.11 6.38
CA SER A 22 4.95 -31.06 7.07
C SER A 22 4.35 -29.67 7.08
N PHE A 23 5.18 -28.62 6.97
CA PHE A 23 4.70 -27.25 6.90
C PHE A 23 4.18 -26.95 5.50
N ALA A 24 2.90 -26.63 5.40
CA ALA A 24 2.23 -26.29 4.15
C ALA A 24 1.48 -24.95 4.28
N CYS A 25 1.48 -24.14 3.22
CA CYS A 25 0.79 -22.85 3.18
C CYS A 25 0.04 -22.63 1.88
N LYS A 26 -1.01 -21.80 1.95
CA LYS A 26 -1.75 -21.30 0.80
C LYS A 26 -2.17 -19.86 0.99
N THR A 27 -2.48 -19.20 -0.10
CA THR A 27 -3.08 -17.86 -0.09
C THR A 27 -4.59 -17.94 0.23
N ALA A 28 -5.20 -16.81 0.54
CA ALA A 28 -6.65 -16.68 0.70
C ALA A 28 -7.45 -17.14 -0.55
N ALA A 29 -6.83 -17.05 -1.74
CA ALA A 29 -7.40 -17.55 -2.99
C ALA A 29 -7.25 -19.08 -3.19
N GLY A 30 -6.67 -19.79 -2.21
CA GLY A 30 -6.44 -21.24 -2.26
C GLY A 30 -5.20 -21.67 -3.04
N VAL A 31 -4.39 -20.73 -3.55
CA VAL A 31 -3.16 -21.05 -4.27
C VAL A 31 -2.10 -21.54 -3.28
N THR A 32 -1.62 -22.77 -3.46
CA THR A 32 -0.52 -23.35 -2.69
C THR A 32 0.76 -22.53 -2.85
N ILE A 33 1.44 -22.25 -1.74
CA ILE A 33 2.74 -21.59 -1.71
C ILE A 33 3.81 -22.67 -1.61
N PRO A 34 4.73 -22.79 -2.60
CA PRO A 34 5.86 -23.72 -2.51
C PRO A 34 6.72 -23.40 -1.27
N ILE A 35 7.11 -24.43 -0.53
CA ILE A 35 7.90 -24.32 0.71
C ILE A 35 9.31 -24.92 0.50
N GLY A 36 10.16 -24.92 1.52
CA GLY A 36 11.37 -25.75 1.64
C GLY A 36 12.47 -25.65 0.59
N GLY A 37 12.64 -24.46 0.02
CA GLY A 37 13.89 -24.06 -0.61
C GLY A 37 13.70 -22.93 -1.63
N GLY A 38 14.68 -22.04 -1.73
CA GLY A 38 14.67 -20.95 -2.71
C GLY A 38 13.66 -19.85 -2.39
N SER A 39 12.99 -19.33 -3.43
CA SER A 39 12.05 -18.21 -3.33
C SER A 39 10.70 -18.52 -3.94
N ALA A 40 9.62 -18.12 -3.27
CA ALA A 40 8.26 -18.17 -3.78
C ALA A 40 7.69 -16.75 -3.97
N ASN A 41 6.92 -16.55 -5.03
CA ASN A 41 6.17 -15.31 -5.25
C ASN A 41 4.75 -15.50 -4.69
N VAL A 42 4.36 -14.63 -3.76
CA VAL A 42 3.07 -14.71 -3.06
C VAL A 42 2.28 -13.45 -3.35
N TYR A 43 1.13 -13.60 -4.01
CA TYR A 43 0.25 -12.50 -4.37
C TYR A 43 -0.83 -12.33 -3.32
N VAL A 44 -0.96 -11.12 -2.76
CA VAL A 44 -1.87 -10.81 -1.66
C VAL A 44 -2.65 -9.54 -1.93
N ASN A 45 -3.87 -9.44 -1.40
CA ASN A 45 -4.64 -8.20 -1.47
C ASN A 45 -4.17 -7.22 -0.39
N LEU A 46 -4.03 -5.94 -0.77
CA LEU A 46 -3.65 -4.85 0.11
C LEU A 46 -4.87 -4.00 0.45
N ALA A 47 -4.93 -3.56 1.70
CA ALA A 47 -5.90 -2.57 2.19
C ALA A 47 -5.17 -1.61 3.15
N PRO A 48 -4.28 -0.74 2.62
CA PRO A 48 -3.46 0.12 3.45
C PRO A 48 -4.32 1.19 4.12
N ALA A 49 -3.93 1.60 5.33
CA ALA A 49 -4.69 2.56 6.12
C ALA A 49 -3.77 3.33 7.08
N VAL A 50 -4.12 4.59 7.35
CA VAL A 50 -3.41 5.37 8.38
C VAL A 50 -3.75 4.86 9.78
N SER A 51 -2.78 4.87 10.68
CA SER A 51 -2.98 4.56 12.10
C SER A 51 -2.01 5.38 12.97
N VAL A 52 -2.28 5.43 14.27
CA VAL A 52 -1.48 6.26 15.19
C VAL A 52 -0.04 5.73 15.25
N GLY A 53 0.92 6.58 14.88
CA GLY A 53 2.35 6.27 14.90
C GLY A 53 2.88 5.41 13.75
N GLN A 54 2.02 4.65 13.07
CA GLN A 54 2.39 3.77 11.96
C GLN A 54 1.21 3.49 11.04
N ASN A 55 1.44 3.28 9.74
CA ASN A 55 0.40 3.00 8.75
C ASN A 55 0.41 1.53 8.37
N LEU A 56 -0.77 0.93 8.26
CA LEU A 56 -0.90 -0.43 7.73
C LEU A 56 -0.54 -0.45 6.25
N VAL A 57 0.37 -1.36 5.86
CA VAL A 57 0.64 -1.67 4.45
C VAL A 57 -0.15 -2.91 4.04
N VAL A 58 -0.02 -3.99 4.81
CA VAL A 58 -0.72 -5.25 4.54
C VAL A 58 -0.84 -6.09 5.81
N ASP A 59 -2.01 -6.70 6.00
CA ASP A 59 -2.26 -7.72 7.02
C ASP A 59 -2.22 -9.10 6.35
N LEU A 60 -1.08 -9.79 6.45
CA LEU A 60 -0.87 -11.10 5.83
C LEU A 60 -1.61 -12.23 6.57
N SER A 61 -2.10 -11.99 7.80
CA SER A 61 -2.90 -12.97 8.54
C SER A 61 -4.25 -13.24 7.87
N THR A 62 -4.72 -12.29 7.07
CA THR A 62 -5.94 -12.46 6.25
C THR A 62 -5.64 -13.03 4.86
N GLN A 63 -4.36 -13.15 4.48
CA GLN A 63 -3.92 -13.44 3.12
C GLN A 63 -3.20 -14.77 2.99
N ILE A 64 -2.55 -15.26 4.05
CA ILE A 64 -1.74 -16.47 4.05
C ILE A 64 -2.15 -17.35 5.21
N PHE A 65 -2.42 -18.61 4.91
CA PHE A 65 -2.85 -19.62 5.88
C PHE A 65 -1.94 -20.83 5.76
N CYS A 66 -1.53 -21.38 6.90
CA CYS A 66 -0.62 -22.52 6.95
C CYS A 66 -1.09 -23.56 7.96
N HIS A 67 -0.65 -24.79 7.78
CA HIS A 67 -0.91 -25.93 8.66
C HIS A 67 0.31 -26.85 8.72
N ASN A 68 0.21 -27.86 9.59
CA ASN A 68 1.14 -28.96 9.67
C ASN A 68 0.41 -30.25 9.23
N ASP A 69 0.92 -30.93 8.21
CA ASP A 69 0.35 -32.16 7.64
C ASP A 69 0.50 -33.41 8.53
N TYR A 70 1.45 -33.40 9.47
CA TYR A 70 1.80 -34.54 10.33
C TYR A 70 1.86 -34.18 11.84
N PRO A 71 0.82 -33.53 12.41
CA PRO A 71 0.89 -32.95 13.75
C PRO A 71 1.00 -33.98 14.88
N GLU A 72 0.66 -35.24 14.61
CA GLU A 72 0.78 -36.35 15.56
C GLU A 72 2.25 -36.73 15.83
N THR A 73 3.15 -36.47 14.88
CA THR A 73 4.55 -36.89 14.98
C THR A 73 5.55 -35.74 14.88
N MET A 74 5.10 -34.54 14.50
CA MET A 74 5.95 -33.39 14.24
C MET A 74 5.22 -32.09 14.56
N ILE A 75 5.93 -31.13 15.13
CA ILE A 75 5.49 -29.75 15.34
C ILE A 75 6.41 -28.85 14.52
N ASP A 76 5.82 -28.00 13.67
CA ASP A 76 6.56 -27.03 12.88
C ASP A 76 6.69 -25.70 13.62
N TYR A 77 7.89 -25.13 13.53
CA TYR A 77 8.22 -23.81 14.04
C TYR A 77 8.66 -22.92 12.89
N VAL A 78 8.07 -21.73 12.78
CA VAL A 78 8.41 -20.76 11.75
C VAL A 78 8.79 -19.43 12.40
N THR A 79 9.89 -18.84 11.98
CA THR A 79 10.30 -17.48 12.37
C THR A 79 10.44 -16.59 11.14
N LEU A 80 10.40 -15.29 11.36
CA LEU A 80 10.82 -14.30 10.37
C LEU A 80 12.26 -13.90 10.68
N GLN A 81 13.16 -14.14 9.72
CA GLN A 81 14.58 -13.95 9.88
C GLN A 81 14.97 -12.48 9.72
N ARG A 82 16.11 -12.10 10.32
CA ARG A 82 16.80 -10.83 10.07
C ARG A 82 16.99 -10.58 8.56
N GLY A 83 16.78 -9.34 8.13
CA GLY A 83 16.96 -8.91 6.74
C GLY A 83 15.69 -8.93 5.90
N SER A 84 14.56 -9.36 6.48
CA SER A 84 13.24 -9.18 5.85
C SER A 84 12.94 -7.69 5.75
N ALA A 85 12.52 -7.22 4.58
CA ALA A 85 12.40 -5.79 4.27
C ALA A 85 11.32 -5.50 3.24
N TYR A 86 10.97 -4.22 3.08
CA TYR A 86 10.17 -3.76 1.95
C TYR A 86 10.95 -3.90 0.64
N GLY A 87 10.23 -4.06 -0.46
CA GLY A 87 10.76 -4.16 -1.81
C GLY A 87 10.09 -3.17 -2.76
N GLY A 88 10.58 -3.11 -4.00
CA GLY A 88 10.01 -2.26 -5.04
C GLY A 88 9.95 -0.78 -4.65
N LEU A 89 8.80 -0.15 -4.89
CA LEU A 89 8.57 1.27 -4.58
C LEU A 89 8.56 1.59 -3.08
N LEU A 90 8.47 0.56 -2.21
CA LEU A 90 8.52 0.72 -0.75
C LEU A 90 9.93 0.48 -0.17
N SER A 91 10.92 0.15 -0.98
CA SER A 91 12.26 -0.26 -0.52
C SER A 91 13.01 0.75 0.35
N SER A 92 12.75 2.05 0.20
CA SER A 92 13.36 3.10 1.00
C SER A 92 12.65 3.37 2.34
N PHE A 93 11.52 2.71 2.60
CA PHE A 93 10.74 2.93 3.81
C PHE A 93 11.14 1.96 4.91
N SER A 94 10.98 2.42 6.15
CA SER A 94 11.06 1.60 7.36
C SER A 94 9.70 1.56 8.06
N GLY A 95 9.59 0.71 9.07
CA GLY A 95 8.43 0.62 9.92
C GLY A 95 8.54 -0.50 10.93
N THR A 96 7.45 -1.23 11.14
CA THR A 96 7.41 -2.37 12.05
C THR A 96 6.73 -3.56 11.40
N VAL A 97 7.12 -4.75 11.83
CA VAL A 97 6.37 -5.98 11.56
C VAL A 97 5.82 -6.48 12.87
N ARG A 98 4.49 -6.63 12.95
CA ARG A 98 3.85 -7.33 14.05
C ARG A 98 3.80 -8.80 13.70
N TYR A 99 4.60 -9.61 14.38
CA TYR A 99 4.72 -11.04 14.17
C TYR A 99 4.29 -11.78 15.43
N ASN A 100 3.27 -12.64 15.31
CA ASN A 100 2.71 -13.41 16.43
C ASN A 100 2.39 -12.54 17.67
N GLY A 101 1.80 -11.36 17.42
CA GLY A 101 1.41 -10.41 18.46
C GLY A 101 2.52 -9.50 18.99
N VAL A 102 3.79 -9.74 18.62
CA VAL A 102 4.94 -8.93 19.05
C VAL A 102 5.42 -8.02 17.92
N SER A 103 5.75 -6.77 18.21
CA SER A 103 6.26 -5.81 17.23
C SER A 103 7.78 -5.83 17.17
N TYR A 104 8.32 -5.86 15.95
CA TYR A 104 9.75 -5.79 15.65
C TYR A 104 10.02 -4.66 14.65
N PRO A 105 11.23 -4.07 14.62
CA PRO A 105 11.63 -3.18 13.54
C PRO A 105 11.50 -3.86 12.18
N PHE A 106 11.14 -3.08 11.15
CA PHE A 106 11.13 -3.51 9.76
C PHE A 106 11.90 -2.48 8.91
N PRO A 107 13.02 -2.83 8.25
CA PRO A 107 13.59 -4.17 8.10
C PRO A 107 13.95 -4.89 9.41
N THR A 108 13.78 -6.21 9.45
CA THR A 108 14.04 -6.99 10.66
C THR A 108 15.53 -6.98 11.00
N THR A 109 15.86 -6.58 12.22
CA THR A 109 17.25 -6.51 12.73
C THR A 109 17.66 -7.75 13.52
N SER A 110 16.70 -8.58 13.92
CA SER A 110 16.88 -9.84 14.62
C SER A 110 15.84 -10.86 14.14
N GLU A 111 16.08 -12.14 14.39
CA GLU A 111 15.08 -13.19 14.21
C GLU A 111 13.91 -12.98 15.18
N THR A 112 12.68 -13.23 14.74
CA THR A 112 11.49 -13.14 15.58
C THR A 112 11.32 -14.36 16.49
N ALA A 113 10.39 -14.29 17.44
CA ALA A 113 9.92 -15.48 18.13
C ALA A 113 9.25 -16.46 17.15
N ARG A 114 9.24 -17.75 17.49
CA ARG A 114 8.65 -18.81 16.66
C ARG A 114 7.13 -18.82 16.72
N MET A 115 6.48 -18.95 15.57
CA MET A 115 5.09 -19.38 15.42
C MET A 115 5.03 -20.91 15.37
N THR A 116 4.05 -21.50 16.04
CA THR A 116 3.90 -22.97 16.15
C THR A 116 2.73 -23.48 15.33
N TYR A 117 2.97 -24.48 14.50
CA TYR A 117 1.96 -25.21 13.74
C TYR A 117 1.94 -26.67 14.19
N ASN A 118 0.81 -27.10 14.75
CA ASN A 118 0.62 -28.41 15.39
C ASN A 118 -0.76 -29.01 15.06
N SER A 119 -1.33 -28.64 13.92
CA SER A 119 -2.63 -29.10 13.46
C SER A 119 -2.70 -29.08 11.95
N ILE A 120 -3.48 -30.01 11.37
CA ILE A 120 -3.85 -30.04 9.95
C ILE A 120 -4.83 -28.91 9.56
N VAL A 121 -5.40 -28.21 10.55
CA VAL A 121 -6.31 -27.10 10.29
C VAL A 121 -5.52 -25.85 9.97
N ASP A 122 -5.83 -25.25 8.81
CA ASP A 122 -5.26 -23.98 8.39
C ASP A 122 -5.41 -22.89 9.45
N ARG A 123 -4.29 -22.22 9.75
CA ARG A 123 -4.24 -21.06 10.63
C ARG A 123 -3.60 -19.87 9.91
N PRO A 124 -4.10 -18.65 10.15
CA PRO A 124 -3.45 -17.43 9.71
C PRO A 124 -1.96 -17.41 9.99
N TRP A 125 -1.15 -16.96 9.04
CA TRP A 125 0.23 -16.59 9.31
C TRP A 125 0.23 -15.20 9.97
N PRO A 126 0.58 -15.07 11.26
CA PRO A 126 0.23 -13.89 12.06
C PRO A 126 1.21 -12.74 11.86
N THR A 127 1.28 -12.22 10.64
CA THR A 127 2.23 -11.20 10.20
C THR A 127 1.49 -9.97 9.66
N VAL A 128 1.79 -8.80 10.20
CA VAL A 128 1.25 -7.51 9.72
C VAL A 128 2.42 -6.55 9.48
N LEU A 129 2.46 -5.95 8.30
CA LEU A 129 3.51 -4.99 7.92
C LEU A 129 2.99 -3.56 8.06
N TYR A 130 3.72 -2.75 8.82
CA TYR A 130 3.45 -1.34 9.05
C TYR A 130 4.61 -0.46 8.58
N LEU A 131 4.28 0.72 8.08
CA LEU A 131 5.20 1.74 7.61
C LEU A 131 5.23 2.93 8.58
N THR A 132 6.41 3.49 8.84
CA THR A 132 6.56 4.72 9.63
C THR A 132 6.23 5.93 8.76
N PRO A 133 5.25 6.78 9.16
CA PRO A 133 4.89 7.98 8.41
C PRO A 133 6.06 8.95 8.30
N MET A 134 6.30 9.50 7.10
CA MET A 134 7.35 10.49 6.84
C MET A 134 6.81 11.81 6.25
N SER A 135 5.51 11.87 5.94
CA SER A 135 4.85 13.04 5.36
C SER A 135 3.57 13.42 6.11
N SER A 136 2.88 14.44 5.64
CA SER A 136 1.57 14.88 6.15
C SER A 136 0.45 13.97 5.65
N ALA A 137 0.17 14.00 4.34
CA ALA A 137 -0.86 13.21 3.67
C ALA A 137 -0.38 12.63 2.32
N GLY A 138 0.91 12.30 2.21
CA GLY A 138 1.47 11.66 1.01
C GLY A 138 0.96 10.24 0.79
N GLY A 139 1.25 9.68 -0.38
CA GLY A 139 0.96 8.29 -0.71
C GLY A 139 1.85 7.76 -1.82
N VAL A 140 2.08 6.44 -1.83
CA VAL A 140 2.81 5.74 -2.90
C VAL A 140 1.83 4.86 -3.65
N ALA A 141 1.68 5.09 -4.95
CA ALA A 141 0.85 4.26 -5.81
C ALA A 141 1.54 2.91 -6.09
N ILE A 142 0.86 1.82 -5.75
CA ILE A 142 1.30 0.45 -5.98
C ILE A 142 0.33 -0.18 -6.97
N SER A 143 0.83 -0.53 -8.15
CA SER A 143 0.03 -1.27 -9.15
C SER A 143 -0.02 -2.76 -8.83
N ALA A 144 -1.12 -3.42 -9.19
CA ALA A 144 -1.19 -4.88 -9.15
C ALA A 144 0.01 -5.52 -9.90
N GLY A 145 0.58 -6.58 -9.33
CA GLY A 145 1.79 -7.23 -9.79
C GLY A 145 3.09 -6.61 -9.28
N SER A 146 3.05 -5.52 -8.49
CA SER A 146 4.26 -4.90 -7.94
C SER A 146 4.79 -5.66 -6.72
N LEU A 147 6.11 -5.80 -6.60
CA LEU A 147 6.77 -6.31 -5.39
C LEU A 147 6.61 -5.28 -4.26
N ILE A 148 6.19 -5.74 -3.07
CA ILE A 148 6.02 -4.89 -1.89
C ILE A 148 6.99 -5.23 -0.76
N ALA A 149 7.37 -6.51 -0.60
CA ALA A 149 8.26 -6.95 0.48
C ALA A 149 8.99 -8.24 0.11
N VAL A 150 10.16 -8.44 0.69
CA VAL A 150 10.94 -9.68 0.63
C VAL A 150 11.07 -10.19 2.07
N LEU A 151 10.40 -11.30 2.36
CA LEU A 151 10.35 -11.90 3.69
C LEU A 151 11.21 -13.15 3.71
N ILE A 152 12.15 -13.24 4.64
CA ILE A 152 13.05 -14.38 4.81
C ILE A 152 12.49 -15.20 5.97
N LEU A 153 12.02 -16.40 5.70
CA LEU A 153 11.48 -17.30 6.69
C LEU A 153 12.51 -18.36 7.04
N ARG A 154 12.49 -18.82 8.30
CA ARG A 154 13.22 -20.01 8.75
C ARG A 154 12.22 -20.98 9.35
N GLN A 155 12.26 -22.23 8.90
CA GLN A 155 11.44 -23.32 9.42
C GLN A 155 12.33 -24.38 10.06
N THR A 156 11.90 -24.83 11.23
CA THR A 156 12.50 -25.91 12.02
C THR A 156 11.37 -26.78 12.58
N ASN A 157 11.71 -27.92 13.18
CA ASN A 157 10.73 -28.80 13.82
C ASN A 157 11.25 -29.37 15.16
N ASN A 158 10.45 -30.23 15.81
CA ASN A 158 10.79 -30.88 17.08
C ASN A 158 11.22 -32.36 16.96
N LYS A 159 11.37 -32.87 15.74
CA LYS A 159 11.59 -34.29 15.43
C LYS A 159 13.03 -34.59 15.03
N ASP A 160 13.64 -33.71 14.25
CA ASP A 160 14.98 -33.87 13.70
C ASP A 160 15.75 -32.53 13.67
N ASN A 161 16.85 -32.49 12.92
CA ASN A 161 17.74 -31.33 12.83
C ASN A 161 17.46 -30.47 11.60
N ASP A 162 16.29 -30.62 10.97
CA ASP A 162 15.93 -29.82 9.81
C ASP A 162 15.84 -28.33 10.18
N ASP A 163 16.54 -27.52 9.40
CA ASP A 163 16.64 -26.07 9.55
C ASP A 163 16.78 -25.45 8.16
N PHE A 164 15.66 -24.95 7.64
CA PHE A 164 15.57 -24.45 6.28
C PHE A 164 15.23 -22.97 6.25
N GLN A 165 15.90 -22.24 5.37
CA GLN A 165 15.54 -20.86 5.05
C GLN A 165 14.97 -20.77 3.64
N PHE A 166 13.92 -19.98 3.49
CA PHE A 166 13.29 -19.71 2.20
C PHE A 166 12.74 -18.28 2.16
N ILE A 167 12.54 -17.78 0.95
CA ILE A 167 12.15 -16.39 0.70
C ILE A 167 10.72 -16.33 0.17
N TRP A 168 9.90 -15.47 0.74
CA TRP A 168 8.62 -15.07 0.16
C TRP A 168 8.72 -13.64 -0.39
N ASN A 169 8.65 -13.53 -1.71
CA ASN A 169 8.49 -12.26 -2.39
C ASN A 169 7.00 -11.92 -2.41
N ILE A 170 6.60 -10.90 -1.66
CA ILE A 170 5.20 -10.51 -1.54
C ILE A 170 4.87 -9.51 -2.64
N TYR A 171 3.88 -9.85 -3.46
CA TYR A 171 3.39 -9.04 -4.56
C TYR A 171 1.97 -8.55 -4.29
N ALA A 172 1.68 -7.33 -4.73
CA ALA A 172 0.34 -6.78 -4.68
C ALA A 172 -0.57 -7.46 -5.71
N ASN A 173 -1.73 -7.94 -5.29
CA ASN A 173 -2.73 -8.53 -6.17
C ASN A 173 -3.74 -7.49 -6.71
N ASN A 174 -3.86 -6.35 -6.04
CA ASN A 174 -4.70 -5.21 -6.43
C ASN A 174 -3.91 -3.90 -6.40
N SER A 175 -4.33 -2.93 -7.22
CA SER A 175 -3.76 -1.59 -7.21
C SER A 175 -4.28 -0.79 -6.01
N VAL A 176 -3.39 -0.13 -5.27
CA VAL A 176 -3.70 0.69 -4.09
C VAL A 176 -2.77 1.89 -4.00
N VAL A 177 -3.09 2.84 -3.12
CA VAL A 177 -2.15 3.88 -2.69
C VAL A 177 -1.85 3.67 -1.21
N VAL A 178 -0.58 3.42 -0.87
CA VAL A 178 -0.14 3.25 0.52
C VAL A 178 0.10 4.62 1.14
N PRO A 179 -0.63 5.03 2.20
CA PRO A 179 -0.42 6.31 2.85
C PRO A 179 0.97 6.38 3.48
N THR A 180 1.71 7.46 3.24
CA THR A 180 3.05 7.68 3.80
C THR A 180 3.09 8.81 4.82
N GLY A 181 1.92 9.35 5.18
CA GLY A 181 1.78 10.38 6.19
C GLY A 181 0.80 10.01 7.30
N GLY A 182 0.65 10.88 8.29
CA GLY A 182 -0.31 10.66 9.38
C GLY A 182 -1.77 10.93 9.01
N CYS A 183 -2.01 11.45 7.80
CA CYS A 183 -3.32 11.77 7.25
C CYS A 183 -3.52 11.13 5.87
N ASP A 184 -4.77 11.00 5.45
CA ASP A 184 -5.17 10.45 4.16
C ASP A 184 -6.35 11.22 3.58
N VAL A 185 -6.53 11.13 2.27
CA VAL A 185 -7.51 11.91 1.50
C VAL A 185 -8.62 11.02 0.96
N SER A 186 -9.80 11.59 0.73
CA SER A 186 -10.93 10.86 0.16
C SER A 186 -10.67 10.33 -1.25
N ALA A 187 -9.81 11.02 -2.02
CA ALA A 187 -9.43 10.63 -3.37
C ALA A 187 -8.04 11.20 -3.70
N ARG A 188 -7.22 10.39 -4.37
CA ARG A 188 -5.89 10.78 -4.84
C ARG A 188 -5.94 11.47 -6.20
N ASP A 189 -6.94 11.14 -7.00
CA ASP A 189 -7.30 11.79 -8.26
C ASP A 189 -8.76 12.26 -8.19
N VAL A 190 -9.01 13.55 -8.39
CA VAL A 190 -10.35 14.16 -8.35
C VAL A 190 -10.66 14.78 -9.71
N THR A 191 -11.71 14.30 -10.36
CA THR A 191 -12.22 14.89 -11.61
C THR A 191 -13.48 15.70 -11.31
N VAL A 192 -13.47 16.98 -11.69
CA VAL A 192 -14.62 17.88 -11.55
C VAL A 192 -14.97 18.46 -12.92
N THR A 193 -16.23 18.32 -13.32
CA THR A 193 -16.77 18.94 -14.53
C THR A 193 -17.49 20.23 -14.15
N LEU A 194 -16.98 21.38 -14.59
CA LEU A 194 -17.70 22.64 -14.44
C LEU A 194 -18.90 22.69 -15.42
N PRO A 195 -20.05 23.26 -15.02
CA PRO A 195 -21.10 23.62 -15.97
C PRO A 195 -20.61 24.74 -16.90
N GLU A 196 -21.36 25.04 -17.97
CA GLU A 196 -20.99 26.08 -18.93
C GLU A 196 -20.63 27.43 -18.28
N TYR A 197 -19.67 28.12 -18.89
CA TYR A 197 -19.19 29.42 -18.42
C TYR A 197 -20.37 30.42 -18.23
N PRO A 198 -20.42 31.19 -17.12
CA PRO A 198 -19.40 31.36 -16.07
C PRO A 198 -19.69 30.58 -14.77
N ALA A 199 -20.34 29.41 -14.85
CA ALA A 199 -20.73 28.65 -13.66
C ALA A 199 -19.54 28.13 -12.83
N SER A 200 -19.82 27.66 -11.63
CA SER A 200 -18.85 27.08 -10.69
C SER A 200 -19.28 25.69 -10.24
N ALA A 201 -18.33 24.89 -9.74
CA ALA A 201 -18.60 23.58 -9.15
C ALA A 201 -17.80 23.36 -7.87
N ALA A 202 -18.42 22.76 -6.85
CA ALA A 202 -17.72 22.34 -5.64
C ALA A 202 -16.77 21.16 -5.94
N ILE A 203 -15.61 21.14 -5.29
CA ILE A 203 -14.64 20.05 -5.41
C ILE A 203 -14.86 19.08 -4.23
N PRO A 204 -15.26 17.81 -4.49
CA PRO A 204 -15.54 16.85 -3.43
C PRO A 204 -14.25 16.20 -2.91
N LEU A 205 -13.45 16.97 -2.16
CA LEU A 205 -12.18 16.52 -1.58
C LEU A 205 -12.15 16.76 -0.07
N THR A 206 -11.92 15.69 0.69
CA THR A 206 -11.77 15.73 2.14
C THR A 206 -10.45 15.07 2.57
N VAL A 207 -10.04 15.36 3.80
CA VAL A 207 -8.85 14.80 4.45
C VAL A 207 -9.19 14.39 5.88
N TYR A 208 -8.60 13.32 6.37
CA TYR A 208 -8.68 12.89 7.78
C TYR A 208 -7.31 12.41 8.27
N CYS A 209 -7.11 12.41 9.57
CA CYS A 209 -5.85 12.02 10.20
C CYS A 209 -6.07 10.90 11.23
N ALA A 210 -5.05 10.06 11.43
CA ALA A 210 -5.13 8.97 12.41
C ALA A 210 -5.23 9.49 13.87
N GLN A 211 -4.76 10.70 14.10
CA GLN A 211 -4.88 11.46 15.34
C GLN A 211 -5.02 12.94 15.00
N ASN A 212 -5.39 13.78 15.96
CA ASN A 212 -5.50 15.21 15.77
C ASN A 212 -4.16 15.81 15.29
N GLN A 213 -4.18 16.47 14.13
CA GLN A 213 -3.04 17.16 13.53
C GLN A 213 -3.45 18.58 13.14
N ASN A 214 -2.56 19.55 13.35
CA ASN A 214 -2.73 20.86 12.72
C ASN A 214 -2.26 20.75 11.28
N LEU A 215 -3.18 20.96 10.34
CA LEU A 215 -2.95 20.65 8.94
C LEU A 215 -3.26 21.86 8.07
N GLY A 216 -2.37 22.12 7.12
CA GLY A 216 -2.59 23.06 6.02
C GLY A 216 -2.47 22.35 4.67
N TYR A 217 -2.87 23.04 3.62
CA TYR A 217 -2.57 22.62 2.24
C TYR A 217 -2.23 23.80 1.36
N TYR A 218 -1.52 23.56 0.26
CA TYR A 218 -1.34 24.55 -0.81
C TYR A 218 -1.62 23.93 -2.17
N LEU A 219 -1.99 24.79 -3.12
CA LEU A 219 -2.25 24.42 -4.51
C LEU A 219 -0.97 24.54 -5.35
N SER A 220 -0.84 23.74 -6.39
CA SER A 220 0.28 23.80 -7.33
C SER A 220 -0.21 23.57 -8.76
N GLY A 221 0.50 24.14 -9.74
CA GLY A 221 0.13 24.07 -11.16
C GLY A 221 0.56 25.32 -11.91
N THR A 222 0.47 25.29 -13.23
CA THR A 222 0.84 26.42 -14.09
C THR A 222 -0.24 27.50 -14.08
N THR A 223 0.14 28.75 -13.80
CA THR A 223 -0.79 29.90 -13.72
C THR A 223 -0.49 30.97 -14.79
N GLU A 224 -1.51 31.71 -15.22
CA GLU A 224 -1.40 32.74 -16.28
C GLU A 224 -1.33 34.19 -15.76
N ASN A 225 -1.73 34.45 -14.51
CA ASN A 225 -1.81 35.80 -13.96
C ASN A 225 -0.71 36.10 -12.94
N ALA A 226 -0.37 37.39 -12.78
CA ALA A 226 0.66 37.84 -11.84
C ALA A 226 0.38 37.51 -10.37
N ALA A 227 -0.90 37.31 -10.01
CA ALA A 227 -1.31 36.90 -8.66
C ALA A 227 -1.24 35.37 -8.43
N ASN A 228 -0.76 34.60 -9.42
CA ASN A 228 -0.64 33.14 -9.37
C ASN A 228 -1.92 32.43 -8.91
N SER A 229 -3.08 32.87 -9.38
CA SER A 229 -4.39 32.42 -8.89
C SER A 229 -5.36 31.98 -10.00
N ILE A 230 -4.94 32.06 -11.26
CA ILE A 230 -5.69 31.53 -12.39
C ILE A 230 -4.82 30.48 -13.07
N PHE A 231 -5.21 29.22 -12.92
CA PHE A 231 -4.57 28.08 -13.54
C PHE A 231 -4.86 28.05 -15.05
N THR A 232 -3.81 27.73 -15.80
CA THR A 232 -3.76 27.79 -17.27
C THR A 232 -4.76 26.82 -17.88
N ASN A 233 -5.39 27.21 -18.99
CA ASN A 233 -6.17 26.26 -19.79
C ASN A 233 -5.24 25.36 -20.62
N THR A 234 -5.18 24.07 -20.28
CA THR A 234 -4.38 23.05 -20.94
C THR A 234 -5.20 22.13 -21.85
N ALA A 235 -6.46 22.48 -22.17
CA ALA A 235 -7.28 21.69 -23.07
C ALA A 235 -6.62 21.54 -24.45
N SER A 236 -6.53 20.30 -24.94
CA SER A 236 -5.83 20.00 -26.20
C SER A 236 -6.69 20.24 -27.45
N ALA A 237 -7.99 19.94 -27.37
CA ALA A 237 -8.92 20.09 -28.48
C ALA A 237 -9.71 21.40 -28.34
N SER A 238 -9.70 22.24 -29.38
CA SER A 238 -10.49 23.49 -29.47
C SER A 238 -10.49 24.32 -28.18
N PRO A 239 -9.33 24.73 -27.64
CA PRO A 239 -9.27 25.41 -26.35
C PRO A 239 -9.92 26.80 -26.40
N ALA A 240 -10.70 27.11 -25.37
CA ALA A 240 -11.15 28.48 -25.11
C ALA A 240 -9.95 29.39 -24.81
N ARG A 241 -10.02 30.65 -25.24
CA ARG A 241 -9.00 31.68 -24.97
C ARG A 241 -9.51 32.68 -23.94
N GLY A 242 -8.58 33.37 -23.27
CA GLY A 242 -8.89 34.44 -22.31
C GLY A 242 -9.55 33.97 -21.01
N VAL A 243 -9.52 32.66 -20.73
CA VAL A 243 -10.14 32.04 -19.57
C VAL A 243 -9.26 30.91 -19.03
N GLY A 244 -9.18 30.80 -17.71
CA GLY A 244 -8.58 29.69 -16.99
C GLY A 244 -9.44 29.29 -15.79
N ILE A 245 -8.90 28.46 -14.91
CA ILE A 245 -9.59 27.98 -13.70
C ILE A 245 -9.04 28.67 -12.46
N GLN A 246 -9.90 29.15 -11.58
CA GLN A 246 -9.55 29.71 -10.29
C GLN A 246 -10.27 28.96 -9.17
N LEU A 247 -9.51 28.58 -8.13
CA LEU A 247 -10.08 27.95 -6.95
C LEU A 247 -10.38 28.98 -5.87
N THR A 248 -11.53 28.82 -5.23
CA THR A 248 -11.94 29.61 -4.08
C THR A 248 -12.26 28.70 -2.89
N ARG A 249 -12.11 29.23 -1.68
CA ARG A 249 -12.55 28.63 -0.43
C ARG A 249 -13.35 29.65 0.36
N ASN A 250 -14.60 29.33 0.69
CA ASN A 250 -15.53 30.26 1.37
C ASN A 250 -15.61 31.63 0.67
N GLY A 251 -15.62 31.63 -0.67
CA GLY A 251 -15.66 32.83 -1.50
C GLY A 251 -14.33 33.58 -1.66
N SER A 252 -13.27 33.20 -0.94
CA SER A 252 -11.94 33.81 -1.07
C SER A 252 -11.07 33.04 -2.07
N VAL A 253 -10.34 33.76 -2.92
CA VAL A 253 -9.41 33.16 -3.89
C VAL A 253 -8.27 32.45 -3.17
N VAL A 254 -7.90 31.26 -3.66
CA VAL A 254 -6.74 30.49 -3.17
C VAL A 254 -5.66 30.50 -4.26
N PRO A 255 -4.59 31.31 -4.11
CA PRO A 255 -3.48 31.30 -5.05
C PRO A 255 -2.65 30.00 -4.95
N ALA A 256 -1.95 29.67 -6.02
CA ALA A 256 -0.93 28.64 -6.03
C ALA A 256 0.18 28.96 -5.02
N ASN A 257 0.74 27.91 -4.41
CA ASN A 257 1.83 27.94 -3.44
C ASN A 257 1.56 28.80 -2.20
N THR A 258 0.29 29.10 -1.90
CA THR A 258 -0.13 29.75 -0.65
C THR A 258 -0.76 28.71 0.27
N THR A 259 -0.27 28.62 1.51
CA THR A 259 -0.80 27.67 2.48
C THR A 259 -2.14 28.14 3.04
N VAL A 260 -3.10 27.23 3.06
CA VAL A 260 -4.45 27.37 3.59
C VAL A 260 -4.60 26.46 4.79
N SER A 261 -4.84 27.03 5.98
CA SER A 261 -5.01 26.28 7.21
C SER A 261 -6.37 25.57 7.26
N LEU A 262 -6.36 24.29 7.63
CA LEU A 262 -7.54 23.52 8.02
C LEU A 262 -7.72 23.48 9.55
N GLY A 263 -6.77 24.01 10.30
CA GLY A 263 -6.72 23.87 11.76
C GLY A 263 -6.56 22.41 12.17
N ASN A 264 -7.27 22.02 13.22
CA ASN A 264 -7.16 20.68 13.78
C ASN A 264 -8.01 19.67 12.98
N VAL A 265 -7.33 18.72 12.32
CA VAL A 265 -7.94 17.61 11.59
C VAL A 265 -7.71 16.32 12.37
N GLY A 266 -8.80 15.66 12.76
CA GLY A 266 -8.78 14.37 13.47
C GLY A 266 -9.25 13.22 12.58
N THR A 267 -9.84 12.20 13.20
CA THR A 267 -10.31 10.98 12.52
C THR A 267 -11.56 11.19 11.66
N SER A 268 -12.30 12.28 11.88
CA SER A 268 -13.44 12.66 11.06
C SER A 268 -12.98 13.46 9.85
N ALA A 269 -13.49 13.11 8.67
CA ALA A 269 -13.12 13.77 7.43
C ALA A 269 -13.51 15.26 7.41
N VAL A 270 -12.56 16.12 7.07
CA VAL A 270 -12.72 17.56 6.94
C VAL A 270 -12.65 17.93 5.46
N SER A 271 -13.66 18.65 4.96
CA SER A 271 -13.65 19.18 3.60
C SER A 271 -12.63 20.29 3.44
N LEU A 272 -11.93 20.29 2.30
CA LEU A 272 -11.05 21.41 1.95
C LEU A 272 -11.85 22.69 1.62
N GLY A 273 -13.15 22.54 1.33
CA GLY A 273 -14.06 23.65 1.03
C GLY A 273 -13.75 24.36 -0.28
N LEU A 274 -13.13 23.65 -1.23
CA LEU A 274 -12.72 24.20 -2.51
C LEU A 274 -13.88 24.25 -3.52
N THR A 275 -13.96 25.35 -4.26
CA THR A 275 -14.87 25.54 -5.40
C THR A 275 -14.04 25.92 -6.62
N ALA A 276 -14.26 25.24 -7.74
CA ALA A 276 -13.68 25.59 -9.04
C ALA A 276 -14.56 26.61 -9.76
N ASN A 277 -13.94 27.63 -10.33
CA ASN A 277 -14.60 28.71 -11.05
C ASN A 277 -13.83 29.01 -12.34
N TYR A 278 -14.52 29.47 -13.37
CA TYR A 278 -13.85 30.14 -14.47
C TYR A 278 -13.36 31.52 -14.03
N ALA A 279 -12.18 31.91 -14.49
CA ALA A 279 -11.65 33.25 -14.30
C ALA A 279 -11.07 33.79 -15.61
N ARG A 280 -11.37 35.05 -15.91
CA ARG A 280 -10.84 35.73 -17.10
C ARG A 280 -9.34 35.98 -16.93
N THR A 281 -8.57 35.64 -17.95
CA THR A 281 -7.14 35.97 -18.02
C THR A 281 -6.96 37.26 -18.82
N SER A 282 -6.10 37.29 -19.83
CA SER A 282 -5.91 38.45 -20.70
C SER A 282 -6.60 38.26 -22.05
N GLY A 283 -7.08 39.34 -22.65
CA GLY A 283 -7.70 39.32 -23.97
C GLY A 283 -9.19 38.96 -24.00
N GLN A 284 -9.67 38.67 -25.22
CA GLN A 284 -11.06 38.32 -25.48
C GLN A 284 -11.33 36.86 -25.12
N VAL A 285 -12.45 36.61 -24.41
CA VAL A 285 -12.92 35.26 -24.14
C VAL A 285 -13.51 34.66 -25.42
N THR A 286 -13.03 33.48 -25.82
CA THR A 286 -13.55 32.75 -26.99
C THR A 286 -14.09 31.39 -26.57
N ALA A 287 -15.09 30.90 -27.29
CA ALA A 287 -15.66 29.57 -27.06
C ALA A 287 -14.60 28.46 -27.27
N GLY A 288 -14.74 27.38 -26.50
CA GLY A 288 -13.86 26.22 -26.57
C GLY A 288 -13.80 25.43 -25.25
N ASN A 289 -13.00 24.38 -25.23
CA ASN A 289 -12.81 23.54 -24.06
C ASN A 289 -11.89 24.21 -23.04
N VAL A 290 -12.13 23.90 -21.76
CA VAL A 290 -11.28 24.34 -20.64
C VAL A 290 -10.89 23.13 -19.81
N GLN A 291 -9.58 23.01 -19.51
CA GLN A 291 -9.05 22.00 -18.61
C GLN A 291 -7.88 22.59 -17.83
N SER A 292 -7.77 22.29 -16.54
CA SER A 292 -6.59 22.59 -15.73
C SER A 292 -6.31 21.40 -14.81
N ILE A 293 -5.04 21.09 -14.58
CA ILE A 293 -4.59 20.09 -13.61
C ILE A 293 -3.95 20.84 -12.45
N ILE A 294 -4.49 20.65 -11.25
CA ILE A 294 -4.10 21.39 -10.03
C ILE A 294 -3.73 20.38 -8.96
N GLY A 295 -2.48 20.43 -8.50
CA GLY A 295 -1.99 19.59 -7.41
C GLY A 295 -2.35 20.18 -6.05
N VAL A 296 -2.72 19.33 -5.09
CA VAL A 296 -2.95 19.70 -3.69
C VAL A 296 -1.88 19.03 -2.84
N THR A 297 -1.10 19.81 -2.10
CA THR A 297 -0.07 19.27 -1.19
C THR A 297 -0.41 19.67 0.24
N PHE A 298 -0.36 18.71 1.16
CA PHE A 298 -0.63 18.94 2.58
C PHE A 298 0.66 19.21 3.34
N VAL A 299 0.58 19.98 4.42
CA VAL A 299 1.69 20.27 5.33
C VAL A 299 1.18 20.25 6.77
N TYR A 300 2.03 19.87 7.71
CA TYR A 300 1.76 20.12 9.12
C TYR A 300 2.04 21.60 9.44
N GLU A 301 1.26 22.17 10.36
CA GLU A 301 1.39 23.55 10.84
C GLU A 301 2.10 23.63 12.20
#